data_AF-A0A818JT66-F1
#
_entry.id   AF-A0A818JT66-F1
#
_cell.length_a   1.000
_cell.length_b   1.000
_cell.length_c   1.000
_cell.angle_alpha   90.00
_cell.angle_beta   90.00
_cell.angle_gamma   90.00
#
_symmetry.space_group_name_H-M   'P 1'
#
loop_
_entity.id
_entity.type
_entity.pdbx_description
1 polymer ?
#
loop_
_entity_poly.entity_id
_entity_poly.type
_entity_poly.pdbx_seq_one_letter_code
_entity_poly.pdbx_strand_id
1 'polypeptide(L)'
;MTSTQSRRTIVSTAECYDAWSNTYDSDGNILQLLDDAAFEEIAQPLLNSIDQHSTTQICCELGCGTGRNTTKILSAEWENITIHTSFKAQYELKYSDIKLQVG
;
A
#
# COMPACT_ATOMS: atom_id res chain seq x y z
N MET A 1 9.19 -35.15 -30.24
CA MET A 1 9.12 -34.28 -29.04
C MET A 1 9.22 -32.84 -29.52
N THR A 2 8.10 -32.14 -29.67
CA THR A 2 8.05 -30.75 -30.11
C THR A 2 8.11 -29.84 -28.87
N SER A 3 9.21 -29.11 -28.73
CA SER A 3 9.36 -28.10 -27.67
C SER A 3 8.42 -26.94 -27.97
N THR A 4 7.39 -26.75 -27.15
CA THR A 4 6.50 -25.58 -27.24
C THR A 4 7.24 -24.39 -26.64
N GLN A 5 7.85 -23.58 -27.49
CA GLN A 5 8.50 -22.35 -27.06
C GLN A 5 7.40 -21.36 -26.61
N SER A 6 7.33 -21.11 -25.29
CA SER A 6 6.36 -20.16 -24.74
C SER A 6 6.60 -18.76 -25.30
N ARG A 7 5.56 -18.18 -25.90
CA ARG A 7 5.60 -16.84 -26.51
C ARG A 7 5.70 -15.79 -25.41
N ARG A 8 6.90 -15.25 -25.20
CA ARG A 8 7.12 -14.08 -24.34
C ARG A 8 6.78 -12.80 -25.10
N THR A 9 5.99 -11.94 -24.47
CA THR A 9 5.67 -10.60 -24.97
C THR A 9 6.29 -9.58 -24.01
N ILE A 10 6.98 -8.57 -24.54
CA ILE A 10 7.51 -7.45 -23.76
C ILE A 10 6.48 -6.33 -23.85
N VAL A 11 6.06 -5.83 -22.70
CA VAL A 11 5.07 -4.74 -22.56
C VAL A 11 5.66 -3.65 -21.66
N SER A 12 5.05 -2.47 -21.65
CA SER A 12 5.42 -1.42 -20.69
C SER A 12 5.10 -1.82 -19.25
N THR A 13 5.73 -1.16 -18.27
CA THR A 13 5.44 -1.36 -16.84
C THR A 13 3.97 -1.09 -16.52
N ALA A 14 3.38 -0.06 -17.13
CA ALA A 14 1.98 0.29 -16.92
C ALA A 14 1.03 -0.80 -17.44
N GLU A 15 1.27 -1.30 -18.66
CA GLU A 15 0.45 -2.38 -19.23
C GLU A 15 0.61 -3.69 -18.44
N CYS A 16 1.81 -3.99 -17.95
CA CYS A 16 2.04 -5.14 -17.08
C CYS A 16 1.26 -5.00 -15.77
N TYR A 17 1.29 -3.82 -15.15
CA TYR A 17 0.53 -3.52 -13.94
C TYR A 17 -0.97 -3.67 -14.18
N ASP A 18 -1.52 -2.97 -15.18
CA ASP A 18 -2.95 -2.97 -15.47
C ASP A 18 -3.48 -4.37 -15.83
N ALA A 19 -2.66 -5.22 -16.45
CA ALA A 19 -3.03 -6.61 -16.74
C ALA A 19 -3.19 -7.48 -15.47
N TRP A 20 -2.48 -7.14 -14.39
CA TRP A 20 -2.49 -7.89 -13.14
C TRP A 20 -3.29 -7.21 -12.02
N SER A 21 -3.66 -5.93 -12.16
CA SER A 21 -4.33 -5.15 -11.11
C SER A 21 -5.60 -5.82 -10.60
N ASN A 22 -6.40 -6.41 -11.48
CA ASN A 22 -7.59 -7.17 -11.10
C ASN A 22 -7.29 -8.35 -10.13
N THR A 23 -6.06 -8.86 -10.09
CA THR A 23 -5.64 -9.95 -9.19
C THR A 23 -5.30 -9.45 -7.78
N TYR A 24 -4.65 -8.28 -7.65
CA TYR A 24 -4.16 -7.78 -6.35
C TYR A 24 -4.96 -6.61 -5.78
N ASP A 25 -5.71 -5.86 -6.60
CA ASP A 25 -6.58 -4.75 -6.18
C ASP A 25 -8.03 -5.21 -5.89
N SER A 26 -8.31 -6.51 -6.00
CA SER A 26 -9.62 -7.08 -5.64
C SER A 26 -9.65 -7.58 -4.20
N ASP A 27 -10.74 -7.30 -3.49
CA ASP A 27 -10.93 -7.78 -2.11
C ASP A 27 -11.01 -9.31 -2.00
N GLY A 28 -10.42 -9.84 -0.91
CA GLY A 28 -10.42 -11.27 -0.60
C GLY A 28 -9.39 -12.09 -1.37
N ASN A 29 -8.43 -11.47 -2.06
CA ASN A 29 -7.33 -12.19 -2.68
C ASN A 29 -6.30 -12.68 -1.63
N ILE A 30 -5.51 -13.71 -1.97
CA ILE A 30 -4.53 -14.31 -1.04
C ILE A 30 -3.41 -13.34 -0.61
N LEU A 31 -3.09 -12.37 -1.47
CA LEU A 31 -2.07 -11.37 -1.16
C LEU A 31 -2.55 -10.43 -0.06
N GLN A 32 -3.86 -10.22 0.07
CA GLN A 32 -4.44 -9.47 1.18
C GLN A 32 -4.16 -10.12 2.53
N LEU A 33 -4.32 -11.44 2.63
CA LEU A 33 -4.06 -12.19 3.85
C LEU A 33 -2.57 -12.18 4.22
N LEU A 34 -1.70 -12.27 3.21
CA LEU A 34 -0.26 -12.16 3.41
C LEU A 34 0.13 -10.75 3.87
N ASP A 35 -0.42 -9.72 3.24
CA ASP A 35 -0.22 -8.33 3.64
C ASP A 35 -0.68 -8.06 5.07
N ASP A 36 -1.82 -8.63 5.47
CA ASP A 36 -2.35 -8.48 6.83
C ASP A 36 -1.39 -9.10 7.86
N ALA A 37 -0.93 -10.34 7.61
CA ALA A 37 0.05 -11.00 8.47
C ALA A 37 1.38 -10.22 8.52
N ALA A 38 1.90 -9.78 7.37
CA ALA A 38 3.13 -9.00 7.31
C ALA A 38 3.01 -7.64 8.01
N PHE A 39 1.83 -7.00 7.92
CA PHE A 39 1.57 -5.75 8.61
C PHE A 39 1.64 -5.94 10.13
N GLU A 40 0.99 -6.98 10.66
CA GLU A 40 1.00 -7.29 12.09
C GLU A 40 2.39 -7.71 12.60
N GLU A 41 3.13 -8.50 11.82
CA GLU A 41 4.42 -9.04 12.23
C GLU A 41 5.58 -8.03 12.08
N ILE A 42 5.50 -7.12 11.10
CA ILE A 42 6.64 -6.29 10.70
C ILE A 42 6.32 -4.80 10.79
N ALA A 43 5.27 -4.35 10.11
CA ALA A 43 4.97 -2.93 10.01
C ALA A 43 4.57 -2.36 11.38
N GLN A 44 3.59 -2.97 12.05
CA GLN A 44 3.08 -2.46 13.32
C GLN A 44 4.16 -2.40 14.42
N PRO A 45 5.03 -3.43 14.61
CA PRO A 45 6.12 -3.35 15.58
C PRO A 45 7.15 -2.27 15.24
N LEU A 46 7.50 -2.12 13.96
CA LEU A 46 8.42 -1.06 13.51
C LEU A 46 7.84 0.31 13.85
N LEU A 47 6.57 0.52 13.57
CA LEU A 47 5.90 1.79 13.80
C LEU A 47 5.76 2.10 15.31
N ASN A 48 5.49 1.08 16.12
CA ASN A 48 5.46 1.19 17.58
C ASN A 48 6.84 1.43 18.22
N SER A 49 7.93 1.13 17.49
CA SER A 49 9.30 1.36 17.98
C SER A 49 9.77 2.81 17.83
N ILE A 50 9.03 3.61 17.06
CA ILE A 50 9.35 5.02 16.82
C ILE A 50 8.85 5.84 18.01
N ASP A 51 9.67 6.78 18.49
CA ASP A 51 9.26 7.72 19.52
C ASP A 51 8.22 8.70 18.97
N GLN A 52 6.96 8.48 19.34
CA GLN A 52 5.81 9.21 18.85
C GLN A 52 5.69 10.63 19.44
N HIS A 53 6.45 10.94 20.50
CA HIS A 53 6.36 12.23 21.20
C HIS A 53 7.44 13.24 20.80
N SER A 54 8.42 12.81 20.00
CA SER A 54 9.65 13.57 19.76
C SER A 54 9.58 14.47 18.52
N THR A 55 8.92 14.04 17.43
CA THR A 55 8.86 14.78 16.16
C THR A 55 7.67 14.36 15.30
N THR A 56 7.27 15.22 14.36
CA THR A 56 6.37 14.85 13.26
C THR A 56 6.99 13.70 12.45
N GLN A 57 6.28 12.58 12.36
CA GLN A 57 6.71 11.42 11.59
C GLN A 57 6.20 11.54 10.15
N ILE A 58 7.09 11.28 9.19
CA ILE A 58 6.73 11.23 7.77
C ILE A 58 6.78 9.77 7.34
N CYS A 59 5.62 9.21 7.00
CA CYS A 59 5.51 7.87 6.43
C CYS A 59 5.31 7.99 4.91
N CYS A 60 6.13 7.26 4.15
CA CYS A 60 5.98 7.15 2.70
C CYS A 60 5.66 5.70 2.37
N GLU A 61 4.44 5.45 1.88
CA GLU A 61 4.00 4.12 1.50
C GLU A 61 4.16 3.94 -0.01
N LEU A 62 5.14 3.11 -0.39
CA LEU A 62 5.41 2.77 -1.78
C LEU A 62 4.55 1.58 -2.20
N GLY A 63 3.77 1.74 -3.27
CA GLY A 63 2.89 0.68 -3.73
C GLY A 63 1.74 0.37 -2.77
N CYS A 64 1.11 1.42 -2.21
CA CYS A 64 -0.02 1.31 -1.27
C CYS A 64 -1.26 0.60 -1.82
N GLY A 65 -1.29 0.31 -3.13
CA GLY A 65 -2.42 -0.35 -3.80
C GLY A 65 -3.73 0.41 -3.57
N THR A 66 -4.70 -0.27 -2.98
CA THR A 66 -6.01 0.29 -2.59
C THR A 66 -6.00 1.08 -1.28
N GLY A 67 -4.87 1.19 -0.58
CA GLY A 67 -4.70 1.98 0.64
C GLY A 67 -5.15 1.28 1.93
N ARG A 68 -5.29 -0.06 1.93
CA ARG A 68 -5.72 -0.83 3.12
C ARG A 68 -4.75 -0.67 4.29
N ASN A 69 -3.45 -0.78 4.04
CA ASN A 69 -2.45 -0.60 5.09
C ASN A 69 -2.29 0.88 5.47
N THR A 70 -2.40 1.81 4.52
CA THR A 70 -2.52 3.25 4.79
C THR A 70 -3.60 3.53 5.82
N THR A 71 -4.77 2.91 5.66
CA THR A 71 -5.91 3.10 6.57
C THR A 71 -5.61 2.57 7.98
N LYS A 72 -4.94 1.41 8.09
CA LYS A 72 -4.50 0.87 9.39
C LYS A 72 -3.53 1.82 10.09
N ILE A 73 -2.56 2.38 9.35
CA ILE A 73 -1.60 3.36 9.86
C ILE A 73 -2.32 4.60 10.37
N LEU A 74 -3.29 5.13 9.63
CA LEU A 74 -4.08 6.30 10.05
C LEU A 74 -5.01 6.03 11.24
N SER A 75 -5.47 4.79 11.39
CA SER A 75 -6.32 4.39 12.53
C SER A 75 -5.53 4.17 13.81
N ALA A 76 -4.21 4.04 13.72
CA ALA A 76 -3.35 4.01 14.90
C ALA A 76 -3.33 5.43 15.50
N GLU A 77 -3.45 5.56 16.82
CA GLU A 77 -3.56 6.84 17.55
C GLU A 77 -2.22 7.62 17.57
N TRP A 78 -1.61 7.86 16.41
CA TRP A 78 -0.34 8.59 16.32
C TRP A 78 -0.61 10.08 16.23
N GLU A 79 -0.21 10.82 17.26
CA GLU A 79 -0.57 12.22 17.44
C GLU A 79 -0.03 13.15 16.33
N ASN A 80 1.01 12.75 15.58
CA ASN A 80 1.70 13.63 14.62
C ASN A 80 2.29 12.88 13.39
N ILE A 81 1.47 12.18 12.61
CA ILE A 81 1.91 11.53 11.36
C ILE A 81 1.43 12.26 10.10
N THR A 82 2.33 12.44 9.14
CA THR A 82 2.02 12.78 7.75
C THR A 82 2.28 11.57 6.87
N ILE A 83 1.29 11.16 6.07
CA ILE A 83 1.44 10.03 5.13
C ILE A 83 1.46 10.55 3.69
N HIS A 84 2.50 10.16 2.96
CA HIS A 84 2.58 10.29 1.52
C HIS A 84 2.34 8.93 0.87
N THR A 85 1.45 8.90 -0.11
CA THR A 85 1.10 7.69 -0.86
C THR A 85 0.95 8.06 -2.33
N SER A 86 1.21 7.10 -3.22
CA SER A 86 0.89 7.25 -4.64
C SER A 86 -0.47 6.57 -4.94
N PHE A 87 -1.58 7.22 -4.58
CA PHE A 87 -2.92 6.73 -4.94
C PHE A 87 -3.15 6.79 -6.46
N LYS A 88 -3.58 5.70 -7.08
CA LYS A 88 -4.48 5.81 -8.25
C LYS A 88 -5.85 6.18 -7.69
N ALA A 89 -6.24 7.46 -7.78
CA ALA A 89 -7.47 7.99 -7.24
C ALA A 89 -8.71 7.21 -7.73
N GLN A 90 -9.36 6.47 -6.83
CA GLN A 90 -10.78 6.09 -6.99
C GLN A 90 -11.64 6.36 -5.75
N TYR A 91 -11.07 6.69 -4.58
CA TYR A 91 -11.88 7.04 -3.41
C TYR A 91 -11.22 8.18 -2.61
N GLU A 92 -11.84 9.37 -2.62
CA GLU A 92 -11.51 10.46 -1.70
C GLU A 92 -11.92 10.04 -0.28
N LEU A 93 -10.95 9.68 0.56
CA LEU A 93 -11.17 9.55 1.99
C LEU A 93 -11.00 10.93 2.64
N LYS A 94 -12.13 11.54 3.04
CA LYS A 94 -12.14 12.74 3.89
C LYS A 94 -11.88 12.34 5.34
N TYR A 95 -10.66 12.55 5.82
CA TYR A 95 -10.37 12.63 7.24
C TYR A 95 -10.13 14.09 7.60
N SER A 96 -10.95 14.63 8.51
CA SER A 96 -11.03 16.07 8.83
C SER A 96 -9.75 16.65 9.44
N ASP A 97 -8.85 15.81 9.95
CA ASP A 97 -7.70 16.25 10.74
C ASP A 97 -6.35 15.73 10.20
N ILE A 98 -6.36 15.01 9.07
CA ILE A 98 -5.15 14.45 8.44
C ILE A 98 -4.90 15.16 7.11
N LYS A 99 -3.76 15.84 6.99
CA LYS A 99 -3.31 16.44 5.73
C LYS A 99 -2.71 15.35 4.84
N LEU A 100 -3.55 14.75 3.99
CA LEU A 100 -3.09 13.91 2.89
C LEU A 100 -2.49 14.80 1.80
N GLN A 101 -1.19 14.68 1.54
CA GLN A 101 -0.56 15.26 0.35
C GLN A 101 -0.37 14.16 -0.70
N VAL A 102 -1.15 14.24 -1.76
CA VAL A 102 -0.98 13.41 -2.96
C VAL A 102 0.09 14.08 -3.83
N GLY A 103 1.16 13.34 -4.13
CA GLY A 103 2.28 13.77 -4.98
C GLY A 103 2.33 12.99 -6.28
#